data_AF-A0A1T4W536-F1
#
_entry.id   AF-A0A1T4W536-F1
#
_cell.length_a   1.000
_cell.length_b   1.000
_cell.length_c   1.000
_cell.angle_alpha   90.00
_cell.angle_beta   90.00
_cell.angle_gamma   90.00
#
_symmetry.space_group_name_H-M   'P 1'
#
loop_
_entity.id
_entity.type
_entity.pdbx_description
1 polymer ?
#
loop_
_entity_poly.entity_id
_entity_poly.type
_entity_poly.pdbx_seq_one_letter_code
_entity_poly.pdbx_strand_id
1 'polypeptide(L)'
;MNTHDFETFRDVLHGVHDFYERQPSAFAVDVWWQALRPFDLKAVTRAFSLHTVNPDTGQFMPKPADIVRMISGGAADNAMQAWSKVDKALRSVGVYESIVFDDPLIHRALEDMGGWIMLGMKSETDWPFVAKEFETRYRGYAMRQECGDYLRVMLGLNEAQNQRNGYESRSPLLFGDPVRCRAVLNGGTEQGSVKVQRLGRPELTLLEGGKYA
;
A
#
# COMPACT_ATOMS: atom_id res chain seq x y z
N MET A 1 -17.05 1.54 9.10
CA MET A 1 -18.29 1.97 9.77
C MET A 1 -19.22 2.57 8.74
N ASN A 2 -20.51 2.32 8.88
CA ASN A 2 -21.57 2.89 8.05
C ASN A 2 -22.36 3.96 8.85
N THR A 3 -23.27 4.69 8.21
CA THR A 3 -24.01 5.79 8.85
C THR A 3 -24.80 5.40 10.11
N HIS A 4 -25.28 4.15 10.19
CA HIS A 4 -25.99 3.65 11.37
C HIS A 4 -25.08 3.44 12.58
N ASP A 5 -23.76 3.32 12.36
CA ASP A 5 -22.78 3.19 13.45
C ASP A 5 -22.47 4.55 14.11
N PHE A 6 -22.95 5.67 13.55
CA PHE A 6 -22.57 7.02 13.98
C PHE A 6 -22.98 7.32 15.42
N GLU A 7 -24.19 6.95 15.84
CA GLU A 7 -24.67 7.21 17.20
C GLU A 7 -23.83 6.45 18.23
N THR A 8 -23.62 5.15 18.01
CA THR A 8 -22.79 4.33 18.88
C THR A 8 -21.34 4.81 18.91
N PHE A 9 -20.79 5.20 17.74
CA PHE A 9 -19.47 5.80 17.65
C PHE A 9 -19.36 7.08 18.48
N ARG A 10 -20.33 7.99 18.35
CA ARG A 10 -20.38 9.24 19.10
C ARG A 10 -20.40 8.94 20.59
N ASP A 11 -21.24 8.02 21.05
CA ASP A 11 -21.34 7.68 22.46
C ASP A 11 -20.03 7.10 23.01
N VAL A 12 -19.34 6.25 22.23
CA VAL A 12 -17.98 5.76 22.58
C VAL A 12 -16.98 6.92 22.66
N LEU A 13 -16.99 7.83 21.68
CA LEU A 13 -16.07 8.97 21.65
C LEU A 13 -16.31 9.91 22.84
N HIS A 14 -17.56 10.16 23.21
CA HIS A 14 -17.91 10.94 24.39
C HIS A 14 -17.43 10.24 25.67
N GLY A 15 -17.65 8.93 25.81
CA GLY A 15 -17.15 8.19 26.98
C GLY A 15 -15.63 8.23 27.12
N VAL A 16 -14.88 8.15 26.01
CA VAL A 16 -13.42 8.35 26.02
C VAL A 16 -13.07 9.77 26.40
N HIS A 17 -13.80 10.76 25.87
CA HIS A 17 -13.53 12.15 26.17
C HIS A 17 -13.77 12.50 27.64
N ASP A 18 -14.85 11.97 28.21
CA ASP A 18 -15.22 12.11 29.61
C ASP A 18 -14.15 11.49 30.53
N PHE A 19 -13.57 10.34 30.16
CA PHE A 19 -12.46 9.72 30.90
C PHE A 19 -11.24 10.66 31.04
N TYR A 20 -11.01 11.51 30.04
CA TYR A 20 -9.94 12.52 30.06
C TYR A 20 -10.42 13.91 30.51
N GLU A 21 -11.61 13.99 31.13
CA GLU A 21 -12.24 15.23 31.60
C GLU A 21 -12.38 16.29 30.50
N ARG A 22 -12.69 15.87 29.27
CA ARG A 22 -12.93 16.76 28.13
C ARG A 22 -14.30 16.53 27.54
N GLN A 23 -14.82 17.53 26.84
CA GLN A 23 -16.01 17.40 26.01
C GLN A 23 -15.66 17.73 24.56
N PRO A 24 -15.91 16.82 23.60
CA PRO A 24 -15.65 17.09 22.21
C PRO A 24 -16.67 18.12 21.71
N SER A 25 -16.21 19.10 20.94
CA SER A 25 -17.12 19.94 20.15
C SER A 25 -17.74 19.12 19.02
N ALA A 26 -18.85 19.58 18.46
CA ALA A 26 -19.46 18.95 17.28
C ALA A 26 -18.44 18.79 16.13
N PHE A 27 -17.62 19.82 15.89
CA PHE A 27 -16.53 19.77 14.91
C PHE A 27 -15.50 18.68 15.23
N ALA A 28 -15.14 18.48 16.50
CA ALA A 28 -14.22 17.42 16.88
C ALA A 28 -14.82 16.03 16.61
N VAL A 29 -16.11 15.83 16.93
CA VAL A 29 -16.83 14.58 16.61
C VAL A 29 -16.80 14.29 15.11
N ASP A 30 -17.04 15.30 14.28
CA ASP A 30 -17.00 15.17 12.82
C ASP A 30 -15.61 14.78 12.30
N VAL A 31 -14.54 15.41 12.81
CA VAL A 31 -13.14 15.08 12.46
C VAL A 31 -12.82 13.63 12.84
N TRP A 32 -13.20 13.22 14.04
CA TRP A 32 -13.03 11.85 14.51
C TRP A 32 -13.79 10.84 13.65
N TRP A 33 -15.04 11.15 13.29
CA TRP A 33 -15.85 10.31 12.42
C TRP A 33 -15.22 10.15 11.04
N GLN A 34 -14.81 11.24 10.40
CA GLN A 34 -14.17 11.20 9.08
C GLN A 34 -12.89 10.36 9.09
N ALA A 35 -12.06 10.51 10.12
CA ALA A 35 -10.81 9.77 10.25
C ALA A 35 -11.03 8.25 10.46
N LEU A 36 -12.08 7.88 11.20
CA LEU A 36 -12.27 6.50 11.63
C LEU A 36 -13.34 5.72 10.83
N ARG A 37 -14.19 6.40 10.05
CA ARG A 37 -15.23 5.78 9.20
C ARG A 37 -14.73 4.61 8.34
N PRO A 38 -13.49 4.61 7.79
CA PRO A 38 -12.99 3.48 7.01
C PRO A 38 -12.85 2.16 7.80
N PHE A 39 -12.73 2.22 9.13
CA PHE A 39 -12.50 1.05 9.98
C PHE A 39 -13.79 0.50 10.58
N ASP A 40 -13.76 -0.74 11.08
CA ASP A 40 -14.89 -1.36 11.78
C ASP A 40 -15.09 -0.74 13.18
N LEU A 41 -16.35 -0.58 13.62
CA LEU A 41 -16.66 0.02 14.92
C LEU A 41 -16.01 -0.75 16.07
N LYS A 42 -16.00 -2.10 16.02
CA LYS A 42 -15.39 -2.92 17.08
C LYS A 42 -13.88 -2.71 17.13
N ALA A 43 -13.23 -2.55 15.97
CA ALA A 43 -11.81 -2.27 15.90
C ALA A 43 -11.49 -0.89 16.51
N VAL A 44 -12.32 0.11 16.22
CA VAL A 44 -12.21 1.46 16.79
C VAL A 44 -12.40 1.45 18.30
N THR A 45 -13.49 0.85 18.80
CA THR A 45 -13.74 0.75 20.25
C THR A 45 -12.61 0.03 20.97
N ARG A 46 -12.13 -1.08 20.41
CA ARG A 46 -10.98 -1.82 20.97
C ARG A 46 -9.72 -0.95 21.02
N ALA A 47 -9.43 -0.18 19.97
CA ALA A 47 -8.26 0.69 19.93
C ALA A 47 -8.34 1.81 21.00
N PHE A 48 -9.51 2.41 21.20
CA PHE A 48 -9.73 3.34 22.32
C PHE A 48 -9.45 2.69 23.68
N SER A 49 -10.00 1.50 23.94
CA SER A 49 -9.76 0.78 25.20
C SER A 49 -8.29 0.40 25.41
N LEU A 50 -7.59 0.02 24.34
CA LEU A 50 -6.16 -0.28 24.42
C LEU A 50 -5.33 0.98 24.70
N HIS A 51 -5.73 2.15 24.19
CA HIS A 51 -5.03 3.40 24.45
C HIS A 51 -5.13 3.79 25.93
N THR A 52 -6.29 3.61 26.55
CA THR A 52 -6.50 3.95 27.98
C THR A 52 -5.63 3.14 28.94
N VAL A 53 -5.15 1.97 28.54
CA VAL A 53 -4.28 1.11 29.34
C VAL A 53 -2.81 1.13 28.88
N ASN A 54 -2.47 1.98 27.91
CA ASN A 54 -1.10 2.12 27.43
C ASN A 54 -0.31 3.03 28.40
N PRO A 55 0.74 2.53 29.07
CA PRO A 55 1.50 3.32 30.05
C PRO A 55 2.29 4.47 29.41
N ASP A 56 2.63 4.38 28.13
CA ASP A 56 3.46 5.37 27.44
C ASP A 56 2.61 6.52 26.87
N THR A 57 1.43 6.21 26.31
CA THR A 57 0.60 7.18 25.59
C THR A 57 -0.77 7.43 26.23
N GLY A 58 -1.24 6.53 27.09
CA GLY A 58 -2.58 6.56 27.68
C GLY A 58 -2.81 7.67 28.69
N GLN A 59 -1.76 8.32 29.17
CA GLN A 59 -1.83 9.48 30.06
C GLN A 59 -2.45 10.74 29.40
N PHE A 60 -2.46 10.81 28.06
CA PHE A 60 -3.03 11.93 27.31
C PHE A 60 -4.17 11.47 26.40
N MET A 61 -5.11 12.38 26.15
CA MET A 61 -6.15 12.17 25.13
C MET A 61 -5.51 11.78 23.79
N PRO A 62 -5.93 10.66 23.17
CA PRO A 62 -5.42 10.28 21.88
C PRO A 62 -5.84 11.30 20.82
N LYS A 63 -5.02 11.44 19.78
CA LYS A 63 -5.45 12.04 18.51
C LYS A 63 -6.07 10.94 17.62
N PRO A 64 -6.89 11.30 16.61
CA PRO A 64 -7.38 10.31 15.64
C PRO A 64 -6.26 9.45 15.04
N ALA A 65 -5.10 10.04 14.77
CA ALA A 65 -3.94 9.33 14.24
C ALA A 65 -3.40 8.23 15.17
N ASP A 66 -3.49 8.40 16.49
CA ASP A 66 -3.04 7.38 17.45
C ASP A 66 -3.93 6.13 17.35
N ILE A 67 -5.25 6.33 17.27
CA ILE A 67 -6.22 5.25 17.11
C ILE A 67 -6.07 4.57 15.74
N VAL A 68 -5.89 5.34 14.67
CA VAL A 68 -5.61 4.79 13.33
C VAL A 68 -4.35 3.92 13.35
N ARG A 69 -3.28 4.37 14.01
CA ARG A 69 -2.03 3.61 14.16
C ARG A 69 -2.24 2.32 14.95
N MET A 70 -3.08 2.33 15.99
CA MET A 70 -3.37 1.14 16.78
C MET A 70 -4.21 0.09 16.01
N ILE A 71 -5.13 0.55 15.15
CA ILE A 71 -5.96 -0.34 14.32
C ILE A 71 -5.15 -0.91 13.15
N SER A 72 -4.37 -0.06 12.50
CA SER A 72 -3.72 -0.40 11.23
C SER A 72 -2.29 -0.92 11.41
N GLY A 73 -1.71 -0.85 12.62
CA GLY A 73 -0.28 -1.02 12.84
C GLY A 73 0.51 0.24 12.48
N GLY A 74 1.75 0.34 12.97
CA GLY A 74 2.66 1.39 12.53
C GLY A 74 3.03 1.21 11.05
N ALA A 75 3.33 2.29 10.34
CA ALA A 75 3.82 2.19 8.96
C ALA A 75 5.08 1.30 8.85
N ALA A 76 5.91 1.26 9.90
CA ALA A 76 7.05 0.35 10.00
C ALA A 76 6.64 -1.12 10.11
N ASP A 77 5.69 -1.45 10.99
CA ASP A 77 5.21 -2.83 11.18
C ASP A 77 4.58 -3.37 9.89
N ASN A 78 3.80 -2.53 9.21
CA ASN A 78 3.17 -2.89 7.94
C ASN A 78 4.20 -3.09 6.84
N ALA A 79 5.23 -2.25 6.78
CA ALA A 79 6.32 -2.42 5.83
C ALA A 79 7.09 -3.72 6.04
N MET A 80 7.39 -4.08 7.29
CA MET A 80 8.06 -5.35 7.63
C MET A 80 7.20 -6.58 7.27
N GLN A 81 5.90 -6.52 7.52
CA GLN A 81 4.96 -7.59 7.13
C GLN A 81 4.86 -7.72 5.61
N ALA A 82 4.75 -6.59 4.90
CA ALA A 82 4.73 -6.55 3.44
C ALA A 82 6.02 -7.13 2.85
N TRP A 83 7.19 -6.74 3.40
CA TRP A 83 8.47 -7.29 2.99
C TRP A 83 8.57 -8.80 3.26
N SER A 84 8.11 -9.27 4.42
CA SER A 84 8.09 -10.69 4.75
C SER A 84 7.25 -11.51 3.76
N LYS A 85 6.15 -10.95 3.24
CA LYS A 85 5.36 -11.59 2.16
C LYS A 85 6.15 -11.65 0.86
N VAL A 86 6.81 -10.57 0.48
CA VAL A 86 7.63 -10.49 -0.74
C VAL A 86 8.79 -11.49 -0.69
N ASP A 87 9.55 -11.52 0.41
CA ASP A 87 10.65 -12.46 0.64
C ASP A 87 10.17 -13.90 0.56
N LYS A 88 9.08 -14.23 1.25
CA LYS A 88 8.49 -15.56 1.21
C LYS A 88 8.03 -15.94 -0.20
N ALA A 89 7.38 -15.03 -0.92
CA ALA A 89 6.95 -15.28 -2.30
C ALA A 89 8.15 -15.59 -3.21
N LEU A 90 9.23 -14.81 -3.09
CA LEU A 90 10.40 -14.98 -3.92
C LEU A 90 11.10 -16.30 -3.63
N ARG A 91 11.28 -16.63 -2.34
CA ARG A 91 11.95 -17.87 -1.90
C ARG A 91 11.14 -19.14 -2.16
N SER A 92 9.80 -19.03 -2.29
CA SER A 92 8.93 -20.21 -2.51
C SER A 92 8.51 -20.42 -3.96
N VAL A 93 8.26 -19.33 -4.71
CA VAL A 93 7.76 -19.38 -6.09
C VAL A 93 8.86 -19.05 -7.09
N GLY A 94 9.79 -18.16 -6.73
CA GLY A 94 10.76 -17.60 -7.67
C GLY A 94 10.14 -16.59 -8.64
N VAL A 95 10.91 -16.19 -9.66
CA VAL A 95 10.56 -15.12 -10.61
C VAL A 95 9.99 -15.60 -11.96
N TYR A 96 9.79 -16.91 -12.12
CA TYR A 96 9.35 -17.48 -13.40
C TYR A 96 7.88 -17.17 -13.70
N GLU A 97 7.03 -17.35 -12.69
CA GLU A 97 5.59 -17.11 -12.80
C GLU A 97 5.25 -15.67 -12.42
N SER A 98 4.26 -15.12 -13.13
CA SER A 98 3.68 -13.83 -12.77
C SER A 98 2.87 -13.93 -11.47
N ILE A 99 2.90 -12.89 -10.65
CA ILE A 99 2.29 -12.90 -9.32
C ILE A 99 1.44 -11.65 -9.05
N VAL A 100 0.42 -11.80 -8.20
CA VAL A 100 -0.40 -10.72 -7.67
C VAL A 100 -0.44 -10.83 -6.16
N PHE A 101 0.09 -9.82 -5.47
CA PHE A 101 0.01 -9.69 -4.04
C PHE A 101 -1.35 -9.12 -3.61
N ASP A 102 -1.72 -9.37 -2.36
CA ASP A 102 -2.96 -8.91 -1.75
C ASP A 102 -2.92 -7.44 -1.27
N ASP A 103 -1.86 -6.71 -1.63
CA ASP A 103 -1.62 -5.33 -1.24
C ASP A 103 -1.07 -4.51 -2.43
N PRO A 104 -1.77 -3.45 -2.88
CA PRO A 104 -1.32 -2.66 -4.01
C PRO A 104 -0.05 -1.83 -3.71
N LEU A 105 0.24 -1.53 -2.44
CA LEU A 105 1.49 -0.84 -2.07
C LEU A 105 2.72 -1.73 -2.27
N ILE A 106 2.57 -3.06 -2.17
CA ILE A 106 3.63 -4.00 -2.55
C ILE A 106 3.93 -3.85 -4.04
N HIS A 107 2.89 -3.81 -4.88
CA HIS A 107 3.05 -3.66 -6.32
C HIS A 107 3.73 -2.35 -6.68
N ARG A 108 3.28 -1.25 -6.06
CA ARG A 108 3.87 0.08 -6.28
C ARG A 108 5.34 0.13 -5.88
N ALA A 109 5.68 -0.39 -4.71
CA ALA A 109 7.06 -0.39 -4.21
C ALA A 109 7.97 -1.27 -5.07
N LEU A 110 7.52 -2.47 -5.46
CA LEU A 110 8.31 -3.36 -6.32
C LEU A 110 8.51 -2.79 -7.72
N GLU A 111 7.48 -2.22 -8.32
CA GLU A 111 7.58 -1.54 -9.62
C GLU A 111 8.67 -0.48 -9.61
N ASP A 112 8.68 0.38 -8.60
CA ASP A 112 9.67 1.43 -8.44
C ASP A 112 11.09 0.91 -8.12
N MET A 113 11.21 -0.35 -7.71
CA MET A 113 12.47 -1.08 -7.52
C MET A 113 12.90 -1.89 -8.76
N GLY A 114 12.17 -1.78 -9.88
CA GLY A 114 12.46 -2.47 -11.14
C GLY A 114 11.63 -3.73 -11.39
N GLY A 115 10.65 -4.01 -10.54
CA GLY A 115 9.70 -5.11 -10.69
C GLY A 115 10.22 -6.46 -10.20
N TRP A 116 9.37 -7.48 -10.40
CA TRP A 116 9.55 -8.82 -9.83
C TRP A 116 10.76 -9.58 -10.35
N ILE A 117 10.99 -9.54 -11.67
CA ILE A 117 12.15 -10.19 -12.30
C ILE A 117 13.46 -9.59 -11.76
N MET A 118 13.55 -8.27 -11.66
CA MET A 118 14.75 -7.59 -11.16
C MET A 118 15.03 -7.88 -9.69
N LEU A 119 13.98 -8.07 -8.88
CA LEU A 119 14.13 -8.46 -7.48
C LEU A 119 14.84 -9.81 -7.34
N GLY A 120 14.47 -10.80 -8.16
CA GLY A 120 15.11 -12.12 -8.15
C GLY A 120 16.53 -12.17 -8.72
N MET A 121 17.02 -11.08 -9.32
CA MET A 121 18.41 -10.96 -9.76
C MET A 121 19.34 -10.42 -8.66
N LYS A 122 18.80 -10.01 -7.51
CA LYS A 122 19.58 -9.50 -6.37
C LYS A 122 20.30 -10.63 -5.65
N SER A 123 21.50 -10.33 -5.14
CA SER A 123 22.29 -11.30 -4.37
C SER A 123 21.84 -11.35 -2.90
N GLU A 124 22.16 -12.44 -2.20
CA GLU A 124 21.92 -12.55 -0.75
C GLU A 124 22.67 -11.46 0.04
N THR A 125 23.82 -10.98 -0.46
CA THR A 125 24.55 -9.85 0.15
C THR A 125 23.83 -8.51 -0.02
N ASP A 126 23.07 -8.34 -1.11
CA ASP A 126 22.26 -7.13 -1.33
C ASP A 126 20.95 -7.17 -0.54
N TRP A 127 20.50 -8.37 -0.13
CA TRP A 127 19.17 -8.60 0.42
C TRP A 127 18.77 -7.68 1.58
N PRO A 128 19.65 -7.38 2.57
CA PRO A 128 19.33 -6.43 3.63
C PRO A 128 19.10 -5.00 3.13
N PHE A 129 19.81 -4.58 2.08
CA PHE A 129 19.66 -3.26 1.48
C PHE A 129 18.38 -3.17 0.65
N VAL A 130 18.06 -4.23 -0.08
CA VAL A 130 16.81 -4.37 -0.84
C VAL A 130 15.61 -4.30 0.11
N ALA A 131 15.67 -5.03 1.23
CA ALA A 131 14.64 -4.98 2.28
C ALA A 131 14.43 -3.56 2.79
N LYS A 132 15.51 -2.87 3.15
CA LYS A 132 15.46 -1.50 3.68
C LYS A 132 14.93 -0.50 2.65
N GLU A 133 15.30 -0.64 1.38
CA GLU A 133 14.79 0.19 0.29
C GLU A 133 13.29 -0.01 0.12
N PHE A 134 12.84 -1.27 0.05
CA PHE A 134 11.43 -1.63 -0.04
C PHE A 134 10.63 -1.03 1.12
N GLU A 135 11.06 -1.27 2.36
CA GLU A 135 10.37 -0.79 3.55
C GLU A 135 10.29 0.75 3.59
N THR A 136 11.32 1.42 3.09
CA THR A 136 11.35 2.89 3.04
C THR A 136 10.35 3.43 2.02
N ARG A 137 10.30 2.85 0.82
CA ARG A 137 9.32 3.23 -0.22
C ARG A 137 7.89 2.93 0.22
N TYR A 138 7.65 1.71 0.71
CA TYR A 138 6.35 1.26 1.21
C TYR A 138 5.81 2.22 2.29
N ARG A 139 6.64 2.56 3.30
CA ARG A 139 6.26 3.54 4.32
C ARG A 139 5.90 4.89 3.73
N GLY A 140 6.66 5.35 2.74
CA GLY A 140 6.38 6.60 2.03
C GLY A 140 4.98 6.63 1.43
N TYR A 141 4.57 5.58 0.72
CA TYR A 141 3.22 5.49 0.13
C TYR A 141 2.14 5.33 1.19
N ALA A 142 2.36 4.46 2.18
CA ALA A 142 1.41 4.21 3.26
C ALA A 142 1.10 5.48 4.07
N MET A 143 2.12 6.31 4.35
CA MET A 143 1.95 7.57 5.09
C MET A 143 1.17 8.63 4.30
N ARG A 144 1.29 8.65 2.97
CA ARG A 144 0.59 9.62 2.12
C ARG A 144 -0.84 9.19 1.75
N GLN A 145 -1.20 7.94 2.02
CA GLN A 145 -2.42 7.30 1.49
C GLN A 145 -2.52 7.38 -0.05
N GLU A 146 -1.37 7.52 -0.71
CA GLU A 146 -1.26 7.66 -2.16
C GLU A 146 -0.67 6.37 -2.71
N CYS A 147 -1.53 5.45 -3.15
CA CYS A 147 -1.09 4.32 -3.95
C CYS A 147 -0.72 4.77 -5.36
N GLY A 148 -1.47 5.71 -5.94
CA GLY A 148 -1.35 6.12 -7.34
C GLY A 148 -1.60 4.97 -8.31
N ASP A 149 -1.12 5.11 -9.55
CA ASP A 149 -1.09 4.03 -10.53
C ASP A 149 -0.04 2.99 -10.12
N TYR A 150 -0.36 1.71 -10.29
CA TYR A 150 0.54 0.59 -10.02
C TYR A 150 0.29 -0.54 -11.01
N LEU A 151 1.31 -1.36 -11.28
CA LEU A 151 1.16 -2.56 -12.11
C LEU A 151 0.18 -3.56 -11.49
N ARG A 152 -0.86 -3.96 -12.24
CA ARG A 152 -1.86 -4.96 -11.79
C ARG A 152 -1.29 -6.37 -11.58
N VAL A 153 -0.21 -6.70 -12.28
CA VAL A 153 0.48 -8.00 -12.22
C VAL A 153 1.98 -7.74 -12.17
N MET A 154 2.65 -8.41 -11.24
CA MET A 154 4.10 -8.50 -11.21
C MET A 154 4.54 -9.56 -12.23
N LEU A 155 4.97 -9.10 -13.41
CA LEU A 155 5.32 -10.00 -14.53
C LEU A 155 6.50 -10.91 -14.18
N GLY A 156 6.33 -12.21 -14.42
CA GLY A 156 7.39 -13.21 -14.36
C GLY A 156 8.07 -13.44 -15.71
N LEU A 157 9.20 -14.16 -15.69
CA LEU A 157 10.00 -14.45 -16.88
C LEU A 157 9.21 -15.15 -17.99
N ASN A 158 8.39 -16.14 -17.63
CA ASN A 158 7.62 -16.94 -18.60
C ASN A 158 6.64 -16.05 -19.37
N GLU A 159 5.92 -15.21 -18.63
CA GLU A 159 4.94 -14.30 -19.20
C GLU A 159 5.59 -13.21 -20.06
N ALA A 160 6.69 -12.62 -19.58
CA ALA A 160 7.44 -11.63 -20.35
C ALA A 160 7.97 -12.21 -21.68
N GLN A 161 8.43 -13.47 -21.67
CA GLN A 161 8.87 -14.17 -22.87
C GLN A 161 7.71 -14.54 -23.79
N ASN A 162 6.58 -15.00 -23.25
CA ASN A 162 5.40 -15.34 -24.03
C ASN A 162 4.82 -14.13 -24.75
N GLN A 163 4.65 -13.00 -24.05
CA GLN A 163 4.17 -11.74 -24.64
C GLN A 163 5.07 -11.27 -25.77
N ARG A 164 6.39 -11.34 -25.58
CA ARG A 164 7.38 -10.96 -26.62
C ARG A 164 7.28 -11.83 -27.87
N ASN A 165 6.91 -13.10 -27.71
CA ASN A 165 6.84 -14.08 -28.80
C ASN A 165 5.41 -14.28 -29.35
N GLY A 166 4.41 -13.59 -28.79
CA GLY A 166 3.00 -13.74 -29.19
C GLY A 166 2.34 -15.04 -28.75
N TYR A 167 2.86 -15.69 -27.70
CA TYR A 167 2.26 -16.90 -27.12
C TYR A 167 1.21 -16.55 -26.06
N GLU A 168 0.34 -17.51 -25.76
CA GLU A 168 -0.73 -17.37 -24.77
C GLU A 168 -0.18 -17.12 -23.36
N SER A 169 -0.77 -16.12 -22.70
CA SER A 169 -0.46 -15.73 -21.34
C SER A 169 -1.03 -16.71 -20.32
N ARG A 170 -0.24 -17.06 -19.30
CA ARG A 170 -0.75 -17.86 -18.17
C ARG A 170 -1.38 -16.97 -17.12
N SER A 171 -2.37 -17.51 -16.41
CA SER A 171 -2.98 -16.80 -15.27
C SER A 171 -1.95 -16.61 -14.15
N PRO A 172 -1.84 -15.40 -13.56
CA PRO A 172 -0.86 -15.14 -12.51
C PRO A 172 -1.23 -15.86 -11.21
N LEU A 173 -0.23 -16.11 -10.38
CA LEU A 173 -0.40 -16.66 -9.04
C LEU A 173 -0.91 -15.58 -8.09
N LEU A 174 -1.92 -15.91 -7.27
CA LEU A 174 -2.40 -15.02 -6.22
C LEU A 174 -1.65 -15.37 -4.92
N PHE A 175 -0.95 -14.40 -4.33
CA PHE A 175 -0.16 -14.60 -3.13
C PHE A 175 -0.68 -13.74 -1.98
N GLY A 176 -1.39 -14.39 -1.04
CA GLY A 176 -2.07 -13.75 0.08
C GLY A 176 -3.57 -14.06 0.07
N ASP A 177 -4.38 -13.11 0.52
CA ASP A 177 -5.85 -13.20 0.47
C ASP A 177 -6.36 -13.16 -0.99
N PRO A 178 -7.03 -14.21 -1.50
CA PRO A 178 -7.45 -14.27 -2.90
C PRO A 178 -8.45 -13.19 -3.32
N VAL A 179 -9.31 -12.72 -2.39
CA VAL A 179 -10.28 -11.66 -2.68
C VAL A 179 -9.55 -10.33 -2.84
N ARG A 180 -8.58 -10.05 -1.96
CA ARG A 180 -7.75 -8.84 -2.05
C ARG A 180 -6.83 -8.86 -3.26
N CYS A 181 -6.19 -9.99 -3.60
CA CYS A 181 -5.42 -10.09 -4.83
C CYS A 181 -6.28 -9.77 -6.07
N ARG A 182 -7.52 -10.24 -6.12
CA ARG A 182 -8.45 -9.90 -7.22
C ARG A 182 -8.78 -8.40 -7.24
N ALA A 183 -8.94 -7.78 -6.07
CA ALA A 183 -9.15 -6.33 -5.99
C ALA A 183 -7.93 -5.56 -6.53
N VAL A 184 -6.70 -5.97 -6.17
CA VAL A 184 -5.45 -5.41 -6.71
C VAL A 184 -5.35 -5.60 -8.23
N LEU A 185 -5.64 -6.81 -8.72
CA LEU A 185 -5.63 -7.14 -10.14
C LEU A 185 -6.61 -6.30 -10.96
N ASN A 186 -7.77 -5.95 -10.38
CA ASN A 186 -8.80 -5.15 -11.03
C ASN A 186 -8.56 -3.64 -10.88
N GLY A 187 -7.83 -3.20 -9.85
CA GLY A 187 -7.56 -1.80 -9.57
C GLY A 187 -6.26 -1.27 -10.19
N GLY A 188 -5.33 -2.14 -10.58
CA GLY A 188 -4.05 -1.75 -11.18
C GLY A 188 -4.11 -1.52 -12.69
N THR A 189 -3.01 -1.00 -13.24
CA THR A 189 -2.85 -0.70 -14.68
C THR A 189 -1.90 -1.69 -15.36
N GLU A 190 -1.92 -1.76 -16.69
CA GLU A 190 -0.98 -2.57 -17.47
C GLU A 190 0.37 -1.88 -17.70
N GLN A 191 0.39 -0.55 -17.80
CA GLN A 191 1.59 0.23 -18.14
C GLN A 191 2.33 0.80 -16.92
N GLY A 192 1.92 0.42 -15.70
CA GLY A 192 2.49 0.95 -14.46
C GLY A 192 2.27 2.46 -14.31
N SER A 193 3.01 3.04 -13.38
CA SER A 193 3.02 4.46 -13.03
C SER A 193 3.83 5.34 -13.99
N VAL A 194 4.85 4.77 -14.64
CA VAL A 194 5.77 5.52 -15.51
C VAL A 194 5.36 5.38 -16.97
N LYS A 195 4.80 6.45 -17.54
CA LYS A 195 4.46 6.51 -18.96
C LYS A 195 5.70 6.85 -19.79
N VAL A 196 6.24 5.85 -20.48
CA VAL A 196 7.35 6.04 -21.44
C VAL A 196 6.77 6.28 -22.83
N GLN A 197 6.93 7.51 -23.35
CA GLN A 197 6.57 7.83 -24.73
C GLN A 197 7.83 7.87 -25.60
N ARG A 198 7.80 7.13 -26.72
CA ARG A 198 8.84 7.24 -27.75
C ARG A 198 8.50 8.42 -28.66
N LEU A 199 9.41 9.37 -28.77
CA LEU A 199 9.29 10.50 -29.70
C LEU A 199 9.17 9.99 -31.14
N GLY A 200 8.23 10.54 -31.91
CA GLY A 200 8.02 10.16 -33.30
C GLY A 200 9.15 10.65 -34.22
N ARG A 201 9.46 9.88 -35.27
CA ARG A 201 10.49 10.25 -36.28
C ARG A 201 10.28 11.63 -36.94
N PRO A 202 9.05 12.10 -37.22
CA PRO A 202 8.81 13.46 -37.75
C PRO A 202 9.15 14.58 -36.75
N GLU A 203 9.04 14.31 -35.45
CA GLU A 203 9.31 15.29 -34.38
C GLU A 203 10.83 15.47 -34.18
N LEU A 204 11.63 14.46 -34.49
CA LEU A 204 13.09 14.56 -34.50
C LEU A 204 13.59 15.56 -35.56
N THR A 205 12.95 15.59 -36.73
CA THR A 205 13.38 16.46 -37.85
C THR A 205 13.09 17.94 -37.58
N LEU A 206 12.02 18.24 -36.83
CA LEU A 206 11.68 19.60 -36.41
C LEU A 206 12.67 20.16 -35.37
N LEU A 207 13.30 19.31 -34.57
CA LEU A 207 14.31 19.71 -33.58
C LEU A 207 15.68 19.96 -34.21
N GLU A 208 16.02 19.26 -35.29
CA GLU A 208 17.28 19.47 -36.03
C GLU A 208 17.22 20.69 -36.97
N GLY A 209 16.02 21.05 -37.46
CA GLY A 209 15.82 22.23 -38.32
C GLY A 209 15.94 23.59 -37.60
N GLY A 210 16.01 23.61 -36.26
CA GLY A 210 16.06 24.84 -35.46
C GLY A 210 17.47 25.41 -35.20
N LYS A 211 18.53 24.85 -35.79
CA LYS A 211 19.92 25.31 -35.57
C LYS A 211 20.57 26.07 -36.73
N TYR A 212 19.83 26.36 -37.79
CA TYR A 212 20.29 27.21 -38.90
C TYR A 212 19.17 28.17 -39.35
N ALA A 213 18.88 29.17 -38.52
CA ALA A 213 18.19 30.39 -38.91
C ALA A 213 18.85 31.56 -38.20
#